data_AF-F6Z8J3-F1
#
_entry.id   AF-F6Z8J3-F1
#
_cell.length_a   1.000
_cell.length_b   1.000
_cell.length_c   1.000
_cell.angle_alpha   90.00
_cell.angle_beta   90.00
_cell.angle_gamma   90.00
#
_symmetry.space_group_name_H-M   'P 1'
#
loop_
_entity.id
_entity.type
_entity.pdbx_description
1 polymer ?
#
loop_
_entity_poly.entity_id
_entity_poly.type
_entity_poly.pdbx_seq_one_letter_code
_entity_poly.pdbx_strand_id
1 'polypeptide(L)'
;MKHLLIFVYCTLNVVLSNELMISKESQQFHSYSTKSSLKTKIGYKKCLSSVPSYVYATVKATESSLPHTFNVTVLGVKESYFEVELKRTDVSEGWNMFVTVDWKMYTGDFIVVNNKAIWLPDVFTVTDLNRENATMDCYKREGQLVEVADKRSFTMVYDYVRNKFQFGKQEFVDFWLGSSYNPRTSQVLQSNGE
;
A
#
# COMPACT_ATOMS: atom_id res chain seq x y z
N MET A 1 -33.22 -31.22 -20.99
CA MET A 1 -32.49 -29.94 -20.91
C MET A 1 -31.69 -29.94 -19.61
N LYS A 2 -30.37 -30.07 -19.69
CA LYS A 2 -29.48 -30.04 -18.51
C LYS A 2 -28.97 -28.61 -18.35
N HIS A 3 -29.34 -27.96 -17.25
CA HIS A 3 -28.78 -26.67 -16.87
C HIS A 3 -27.31 -26.86 -16.45
N LEU A 4 -26.40 -26.19 -17.17
CA LEU A 4 -25.00 -26.07 -16.79
C LEU A 4 -24.88 -24.92 -15.80
N LEU A 5 -24.89 -25.22 -14.50
CA LEU A 5 -24.51 -24.29 -13.45
C LEU A 5 -22.97 -24.24 -13.39
N ILE A 6 -22.37 -23.21 -13.99
CA ILE A 6 -20.94 -22.94 -13.82
C ILE A 6 -20.76 -22.26 -12.46
N PHE A 7 -20.49 -23.06 -11.43
CA PHE A 7 -19.89 -22.56 -10.19
C PHE A 7 -18.39 -22.37 -10.46
N VAL A 8 -17.98 -21.12 -10.74
CA VAL A 8 -16.56 -20.75 -10.71
C VAL A 8 -16.14 -20.71 -9.24
N TYR A 9 -15.71 -21.85 -8.72
CA TYR A 9 -14.99 -21.90 -7.44
C TYR A 9 -13.59 -21.32 -7.68
N CYS A 10 -13.38 -20.06 -7.29
CA CYS A 10 -12.03 -19.53 -7.13
C CYS A 10 -11.37 -20.23 -5.94
N THR A 11 -10.82 -21.44 -6.14
CA THR A 11 -9.93 -22.06 -5.18
C THR A 11 -8.56 -21.40 -5.30
N LEU A 12 -8.33 -20.32 -4.55
CA LEU A 12 -6.98 -19.83 -4.31
C LEU A 12 -6.35 -20.76 -3.27
N ASN A 13 -5.43 -21.62 -3.72
CA ASN A 13 -4.52 -22.30 -2.81
C ASN A 13 -3.77 -21.22 -2.02
N VAL A 14 -4.14 -21.02 -0.76
CA VAL A 14 -3.37 -20.19 0.15
C VAL A 14 -2.13 -20.99 0.51
N VAL A 15 -1.16 -21.01 -0.40
CA VAL A 15 0.22 -21.21 0.02
C VAL A 15 0.48 -20.10 1.03
N LEU A 16 0.95 -20.47 2.22
CA LEU A 16 1.49 -19.58 3.26
C LEU A 16 2.73 -18.87 2.70
N SER A 17 2.52 -18.04 1.68
CA SER A 17 3.53 -17.17 1.11
C SER A 17 3.43 -15.87 1.90
N ASN A 18 4.53 -15.43 2.50
CA ASN A 18 4.65 -14.08 3.08
C ASN A 18 4.71 -12.99 1.99
N GLU A 19 4.24 -13.29 0.78
CA GLU A 19 4.29 -12.41 -0.36
C GLU A 19 3.28 -11.28 -0.21
N LEU A 20 3.80 -10.06 -0.29
CA LEU A 20 2.99 -8.87 -0.36
C LEU A 20 2.32 -8.82 -1.73
N MET A 21 1.02 -9.07 -1.78
CA MET A 21 0.25 -8.94 -3.01
C MET A 21 -0.13 -7.48 -3.23
N ILE A 22 0.39 -6.90 -4.30
CA ILE A 22 0.06 -5.54 -4.73
C ILE A 22 -0.85 -5.63 -5.96
N SER A 23 -1.99 -4.95 -5.90
CA SER A 23 -2.88 -4.81 -7.05
C SER A 23 -3.18 -3.36 -7.30
N LYS A 24 -3.06 -2.97 -8.57
CA LYS A 24 -3.36 -1.62 -9.07
C LYS A 24 -4.62 -1.71 -9.92
N GLU A 25 -5.59 -0.87 -9.63
CA GLU A 25 -6.89 -0.90 -10.29
C GLU A 25 -7.43 0.53 -10.46
N SER A 26 -8.44 0.68 -11.30
CA SER A 26 -9.09 1.96 -11.58
C SER A 26 -10.59 1.77 -11.80
N GLN A 27 -11.38 2.73 -11.36
CA GLN A 27 -12.82 2.78 -11.63
C GLN A 27 -13.24 4.21 -11.93
N GLN A 28 -13.82 4.38 -13.12
CA GLN A 28 -14.60 5.55 -13.46
C GLN A 28 -16.06 5.35 -13.06
N PHE A 29 -16.69 6.39 -12.54
CA PHE A 29 -18.13 6.45 -12.31
C PHE A 29 -18.64 7.89 -12.32
N HIS A 30 -19.93 8.04 -12.61
CA HIS A 30 -20.62 9.32 -12.51
C HIS A 30 -20.84 9.66 -11.03
N SER A 31 -20.42 10.85 -10.61
CA SER A 31 -20.44 11.30 -9.22
C SER A 31 -21.20 12.61 -9.10
N TYR A 32 -22.11 12.67 -8.13
CA TYR A 32 -22.96 13.81 -7.85
C TYR A 32 -22.97 14.11 -6.36
N SER A 33 -22.80 15.38 -5.99
CA SER A 33 -22.97 15.87 -4.62
C SER A 33 -23.44 17.32 -4.62
N THR A 34 -24.28 17.69 -3.65
CA THR A 34 -24.63 19.10 -3.39
C THR A 34 -23.66 19.77 -2.41
N LYS A 35 -22.71 19.00 -1.85
CA LYS A 35 -21.70 19.44 -0.88
C LYS A 35 -20.31 19.25 -1.47
N SER A 36 -19.30 19.89 -0.88
CA SER A 36 -17.88 19.71 -1.24
C SER A 36 -17.29 18.36 -0.86
N SER A 37 -18.03 17.48 -0.16
CA SER A 37 -17.61 16.09 0.05
C SER A 37 -18.74 15.07 -0.18
N LEU A 38 -18.33 13.83 -0.51
CA LEU A 38 -19.19 12.67 -0.76
C LEU A 38 -18.52 11.43 -0.19
N LYS A 39 -19.25 10.68 0.65
CA LYS A 39 -18.84 9.35 1.08
C LYS A 39 -19.42 8.30 0.14
N THR A 40 -18.59 7.42 -0.38
CA THR A 40 -19.01 6.37 -1.31
C THR A 40 -18.18 5.09 -1.14
N LYS A 41 -18.58 4.03 -1.85
CA LYS A 41 -17.92 2.71 -1.84
C LYS A 41 -17.33 2.43 -3.21
N ILE A 42 -16.09 1.97 -3.24
CA ILE A 42 -15.38 1.56 -4.46
C ILE A 42 -15.19 0.04 -4.39
N GLY A 43 -15.80 -0.68 -5.33
CA GLY A 43 -15.75 -2.14 -5.38
C GLY A 43 -14.48 -2.63 -6.08
N TYR A 44 -13.87 -3.71 -5.58
CA TYR A 44 -12.64 -4.25 -6.18
C TYR A 44 -12.84 -4.91 -7.55
N LYS A 45 -14.09 -5.28 -7.87
CA LYS A 45 -14.47 -6.00 -9.10
C LYS A 45 -13.67 -7.29 -9.36
N LYS A 46 -13.15 -7.92 -8.31
CA LYS A 46 -12.47 -9.21 -8.38
C LYS A 46 -12.64 -10.02 -7.10
N CYS A 47 -12.36 -11.32 -7.22
CA CYS A 47 -12.33 -12.23 -6.08
C CYS A 47 -11.00 -12.06 -5.34
N LEU A 48 -11.07 -11.59 -4.10
CA LEU A 48 -9.92 -11.54 -3.20
C LEU A 48 -9.91 -12.77 -2.31
N SER A 49 -8.72 -13.30 -2.02
CA SER A 49 -8.55 -14.39 -1.04
C SER A 49 -8.71 -13.91 0.40
N SER A 50 -8.53 -12.62 0.66
CA SER A 50 -8.70 -11.99 1.97
C SER A 50 -8.96 -10.49 1.85
N VAL A 51 -9.44 -9.88 2.93
CA VAL A 51 -9.58 -8.41 3.03
C VAL A 51 -8.21 -7.77 2.88
N PRO A 52 -8.02 -6.77 1.99
CA PRO A 52 -6.74 -6.07 1.91
C PRO A 52 -6.40 -5.39 3.24
N SER A 53 -5.13 -5.49 3.66
CA SER A 53 -4.68 -4.85 4.89
C SER A 53 -4.55 -3.33 4.74
N TYR A 54 -4.33 -2.84 3.51
CA TYR A 54 -4.22 -1.41 3.20
C TYR A 54 -4.68 -1.08 1.78
N VAL A 55 -5.26 0.10 1.60
CA VAL A 55 -5.62 0.68 0.30
C VAL A 55 -5.11 2.11 0.24
N TYR A 56 -4.34 2.42 -0.80
CA TYR A 56 -3.98 3.77 -1.20
C TYR A 56 -4.79 4.15 -2.44
N ALA A 57 -5.49 5.29 -2.39
CA ALA A 57 -6.32 5.74 -3.49
C ALA A 57 -5.94 7.16 -3.91
N THR A 58 -6.15 7.46 -5.19
CA THR A 58 -6.08 8.81 -5.78
C THR A 58 -7.32 9.04 -6.63
N VAL A 59 -7.71 10.29 -6.80
CA VAL A 59 -8.90 10.66 -7.57
C VAL A 59 -8.57 11.78 -8.55
N LYS A 60 -9.14 11.69 -9.74
CA LYS A 60 -9.08 12.72 -10.78
C LYS A 60 -10.45 12.91 -11.43
N ALA A 61 -10.76 14.12 -11.86
CA ALA A 61 -11.88 14.34 -12.78
C ALA A 61 -11.51 13.74 -14.14
N THR A 62 -12.42 12.97 -14.76
CA THR A 62 -12.07 12.27 -16.01
C THR A 62 -12.10 13.19 -17.22
N GLU A 63 -13.08 14.09 -17.27
CA GLU A 63 -13.22 15.08 -18.32
C GLU A 63 -13.33 16.44 -17.66
N SER A 64 -12.27 17.25 -17.74
CA SER A 64 -12.38 18.60 -17.25
C SER A 64 -11.59 19.56 -18.15
N SER A 65 -12.34 20.35 -18.90
CA SER A 65 -11.88 21.58 -19.53
C SER A 65 -11.40 22.63 -18.51
N LEU A 66 -11.68 22.40 -17.23
CA LEU A 66 -11.26 23.20 -16.08
C LEU A 66 -10.43 22.34 -15.11
N PRO A 67 -9.50 22.92 -14.34
CA PRO A 67 -8.72 22.16 -13.36
C PRO A 67 -9.58 21.84 -12.12
N HIS A 68 -10.27 20.70 -12.12
CA HIS A 68 -10.95 20.20 -10.92
C HIS A 68 -9.94 19.46 -10.03
N THR A 69 -9.90 19.83 -8.75
CA THR A 69 -9.01 19.19 -7.78
C THR A 69 -9.82 18.45 -6.74
N PHE A 70 -9.38 17.23 -6.44
CA PHE A 70 -10.03 16.36 -5.49
C PHE A 70 -9.00 15.73 -4.57
N ASN A 71 -9.35 15.60 -3.31
CA ASN A 71 -8.70 14.72 -2.35
C ASN A 71 -9.58 13.48 -2.13
N VAL A 72 -8.93 12.36 -1.84
CA VAL A 72 -9.59 11.13 -1.41
C VAL A 72 -9.03 10.70 -0.07
N THR A 73 -9.91 10.30 0.84
CA THR A 73 -9.55 9.69 2.13
C THR A 73 -10.17 8.32 2.20
N VAL A 74 -9.37 7.28 2.42
CA VAL A 74 -9.88 5.92 2.66
C VAL A 74 -10.36 5.84 4.10
N LEU A 75 -11.64 5.54 4.29
CA LEU A 75 -12.31 5.47 5.59
C LEU A 75 -12.30 4.05 6.17
N GLY A 76 -12.28 3.04 5.31
CA GLY A 76 -12.30 1.64 5.73
C GLY A 76 -12.13 0.68 4.57
N VAL A 77 -11.54 -0.48 4.86
CA VAL A 77 -11.27 -1.54 3.89
C VAL A 77 -12.11 -2.76 4.26
N LYS A 78 -12.88 -3.31 3.31
CA LYS A 78 -13.77 -4.46 3.51
C LYS A 78 -13.44 -5.54 2.49
N GLU A 79 -14.14 -6.67 2.54
CA GLU A 79 -13.85 -7.84 1.70
C GLU A 79 -14.12 -7.58 0.20
N SER A 80 -15.18 -6.85 -0.12
CA SER A 80 -15.62 -6.63 -1.52
C SER A 80 -15.50 -5.19 -2.01
N TYR A 81 -15.21 -4.24 -1.10
CA TYR A 81 -15.09 -2.82 -1.40
C TYR A 81 -14.25 -2.08 -0.34
N PHE A 82 -13.86 -0.86 -0.64
CA PHE A 82 -13.37 0.10 0.35
C PHE A 82 -14.24 1.36 0.37
N GLU A 83 -14.33 1.98 1.53
CA GLU A 83 -15.08 3.20 1.78
C GLU A 83 -14.15 4.40 1.62
N VAL A 84 -14.60 5.41 0.89
CA VAL A 84 -13.85 6.63 0.68
C VAL A 84 -14.70 7.86 0.94
N GLU A 85 -14.05 8.93 1.38
CA GLU A 85 -14.55 10.30 1.25
C GLU A 85 -13.82 10.96 0.08
N LEU A 86 -14.58 11.37 -0.93
CA LEU A 86 -14.12 12.26 -1.99
C LEU A 86 -14.41 13.69 -1.55
N LYS A 87 -13.41 14.56 -1.60
CA LYS A 87 -13.55 15.98 -1.27
C LYS A 87 -13.03 16.81 -2.42
N ARG A 88 -13.89 17.65 -2.98
CA ARG A 88 -13.50 18.64 -3.98
C ARG A 88 -12.76 19.79 -3.27
N THR A 89 -11.63 20.23 -3.82
CA THR A 89 -10.72 21.18 -3.15
C THR A 89 -10.58 22.52 -3.87
N ASP A 90 -10.98 22.62 -5.13
CA ASP A 90 -10.98 23.87 -5.90
C ASP A 90 -12.14 24.80 -5.53
N VAL A 91 -13.29 24.25 -5.13
CA VAL A 91 -14.48 25.02 -4.74
C VAL A 91 -15.22 24.34 -3.58
N SER A 92 -15.99 25.12 -2.82
CA SER A 92 -16.81 24.64 -1.69
C SER A 92 -18.20 24.13 -2.10
N GLU A 93 -18.53 24.20 -3.39
CA GLU A 93 -19.82 23.81 -3.94
C GLU A 93 -19.90 22.31 -4.27
N GLY A 94 -21.10 21.88 -4.67
CA GLY A 94 -21.34 20.56 -5.21
C GLY A 94 -20.66 20.28 -6.56
N TRP A 95 -20.88 19.09 -7.09
CA TRP A 95 -20.43 18.71 -8.43
C TRP A 95 -21.40 17.70 -9.06
N ASN A 96 -21.30 17.59 -10.39
CA ASN A 96 -22.01 16.61 -11.19
C ASN A 96 -21.12 16.24 -12.39
N MET A 97 -20.29 15.20 -12.25
CA MET A 97 -19.28 14.84 -13.26
C MET A 97 -18.77 13.41 -13.11
N PHE A 98 -18.06 12.93 -14.12
CA PHE A 98 -17.31 11.68 -14.02
C PHE A 98 -15.99 11.88 -13.26
N VAL A 99 -15.75 10.98 -12.31
CA VAL A 99 -14.48 10.89 -11.60
C VAL A 99 -13.89 9.51 -11.81
N THR A 100 -12.56 9.46 -11.82
CA THR A 100 -11.79 8.22 -11.84
C THR A 100 -11.07 8.09 -10.50
N VAL A 101 -11.33 7.00 -9.80
CA VAL A 101 -10.57 6.60 -8.61
C VAL A 101 -9.59 5.53 -9.04
N ASP A 102 -8.30 5.83 -8.91
CA ASP A 102 -7.20 4.90 -9.09
C ASP A 102 -6.76 4.41 -7.70
N TRP A 103 -6.51 3.12 -7.50
CA TRP A 103 -6.05 2.61 -6.22
C TRP A 103 -5.00 1.52 -6.32
N LYS A 104 -4.18 1.43 -5.27
CA LYS A 104 -3.31 0.30 -4.96
C LYS A 104 -3.78 -0.34 -3.68
N MET A 105 -3.89 -1.66 -3.66
CA MET A 105 -4.17 -2.39 -2.43
C MET A 105 -3.09 -3.41 -2.14
N TYR A 106 -2.89 -3.62 -0.85
CA TYR A 106 -1.82 -4.43 -0.29
C TYR A 106 -2.45 -5.50 0.59
N THR A 107 -2.18 -6.76 0.25
CA THR A 107 -2.61 -7.92 1.03
C THR A 107 -1.37 -8.65 1.50
N GLY A 108 -1.31 -8.97 2.79
CA GLY A 108 -0.15 -9.61 3.41
C GLY A 108 0.18 -8.98 4.76
N ASP A 109 1.31 -9.43 5.31
CA ASP A 109 1.84 -8.97 6.59
C ASP A 109 2.86 -7.86 6.33
N PHE A 110 2.53 -6.64 6.77
CA PHE A 110 3.37 -5.46 6.64
C PHE A 110 2.94 -4.43 7.69
N ILE A 111 3.79 -3.43 7.91
CA ILE A 111 3.42 -2.24 8.69
C ILE A 111 3.32 -1.02 7.77
N VAL A 112 2.54 -0.03 8.19
CA VAL A 112 2.47 1.27 7.51
C VAL A 112 3.16 2.31 8.39
N VAL A 113 4.20 2.95 7.85
CA VAL A 113 4.92 4.05 8.50
C VAL A 113 4.92 5.23 7.53
N ASN A 114 4.42 6.38 7.95
CA ASN A 114 4.39 7.61 7.14
C ASN A 114 3.80 7.39 5.73
N ASN A 115 2.67 6.68 5.65
CA ASN A 115 1.99 6.33 4.39
C ASN A 115 2.81 5.42 3.43
N LYS A 116 3.91 4.83 3.90
CA LYS A 116 4.71 3.82 3.18
C LYS A 116 4.43 2.44 3.79
N ALA A 117 4.16 1.45 2.94
CA ALA A 117 4.09 0.05 3.38
C ALA A 117 5.51 -0.50 3.51
N ILE A 118 5.84 -1.09 4.66
CA ILE A 118 7.13 -1.71 4.95
C ILE A 118 6.89 -3.19 5.19
N TRP A 119 7.54 -4.01 4.39
CA TRP A 119 7.36 -5.45 4.34
C TRP A 119 8.72 -6.14 4.43
N LEU A 120 8.76 -7.25 5.18
CA LEU A 120 9.92 -8.15 5.22
C LEU A 120 9.62 -9.34 4.30
N PRO A 121 10.31 -9.46 3.16
CA PRO A 121 10.01 -10.49 2.17
C PRO A 121 10.39 -11.90 2.62
N ASP A 122 11.42 -12.01 3.45
CA ASP A 122 11.84 -13.27 4.03
C ASP A 122 11.97 -13.12 5.54
N VAL A 123 11.21 -13.94 6.27
CA VAL A 123 11.22 -13.96 7.73
C VAL A 123 11.87 -15.24 8.28
N PHE A 124 12.30 -16.15 7.42
CA PHE A 124 12.79 -17.48 7.80
C PHE A 124 14.25 -17.69 7.38
N THR A 125 14.71 -17.02 6.33
CA THR A 125 16.09 -17.15 5.85
C THR A 125 16.88 -15.86 6.04
N VAL A 126 18.14 -16.02 6.44
CA VAL A 126 19.14 -14.96 6.44
C VAL A 126 19.95 -15.14 5.17
N THR A 127 19.85 -14.17 4.26
CA THR A 127 20.70 -14.10 3.07
C THR A 127 21.66 -12.94 3.23
N ASP A 128 22.96 -13.22 3.20
CA ASP A 128 23.98 -12.18 3.21
C ASP A 128 24.00 -11.48 1.85
N LEU A 129 23.41 -10.29 1.80
CA LEU A 129 23.44 -9.40 0.66
C LEU A 129 24.33 -8.20 0.96
N ASN A 130 25.05 -7.70 -0.04
CA ASN A 130 25.57 -6.34 0.02
C ASN A 130 24.46 -5.32 -0.26
N ARG A 131 24.70 -4.03 -0.02
CA ARG A 131 23.69 -2.98 -0.20
C ARG A 131 23.15 -2.89 -1.63
N GLU A 132 24.00 -3.09 -2.63
CA GLU A 132 23.60 -3.05 -4.04
C GLU A 132 22.61 -4.18 -4.38
N ASN A 133 22.94 -5.41 -4.00
CA ASN A 133 22.07 -6.57 -4.20
C ASN A 133 20.77 -6.47 -3.41
N ALA A 134 20.81 -5.98 -2.17
CA ALA A 134 19.61 -5.73 -1.36
C ALA A 134 18.70 -4.68 -2.02
N THR A 135 19.30 -3.61 -2.55
CA THR A 135 18.57 -2.56 -3.29
C THR A 135 17.91 -3.14 -4.55
N MET A 136 18.63 -3.94 -5.33
CA MET A 136 18.07 -4.60 -6.51
C MET A 136 16.95 -5.59 -6.17
N ASP A 137 17.06 -6.33 -5.06
CA ASP A 137 15.99 -7.24 -4.63
C ASP A 137 14.72 -6.48 -4.29
N CYS A 138 14.81 -5.36 -3.56
CA CYS A 138 13.67 -4.50 -3.30
C CYS A 138 13.07 -3.94 -4.60
N TYR A 139 13.88 -3.47 -5.55
CA TYR A 139 13.38 -2.94 -6.82
C TYR A 139 12.65 -3.99 -7.67
N LYS A 140 13.14 -5.24 -7.70
CA LYS A 140 12.45 -6.36 -8.38
C LYS A 140 11.05 -6.61 -7.83
N ARG A 141 10.79 -6.19 -6.58
CA ARG A 141 9.50 -6.32 -5.88
C ARG A 141 8.67 -5.03 -5.92
N GLU A 142 8.98 -4.11 -6.83
CA GLU A 142 8.38 -2.77 -6.92
C GLU A 142 8.53 -1.92 -5.64
N GLY A 143 9.54 -2.22 -4.83
CA GLY A 143 9.87 -1.52 -3.59
C GLY A 143 11.22 -0.83 -3.64
N GLN A 144 11.65 -0.36 -2.46
CA GLN A 144 12.98 0.20 -2.21
C GLN A 144 13.38 -0.11 -0.77
N LEU A 145 14.66 0.03 -0.43
CA LEU A 145 15.09 -0.09 0.96
C LEU A 145 14.37 0.93 1.83
N VAL A 146 13.98 0.51 3.03
CA VAL A 146 13.23 1.35 3.96
C VAL A 146 14.08 2.51 4.45
N GLU A 147 13.51 3.71 4.43
CA GLU A 147 14.12 4.91 5.00
C GLU A 147 13.56 5.15 6.39
N VAL A 148 14.46 5.21 7.37
CA VAL A 148 14.09 5.46 8.76
C VAL A 148 14.51 6.89 9.10
N ALA A 149 13.55 7.81 9.06
CA ALA A 149 13.79 9.24 9.24
C ALA A 149 13.98 9.65 10.71
N ASP A 150 13.32 8.93 11.61
CA ASP A 150 13.09 9.39 12.97
C ASP A 150 12.96 8.20 13.94
N LYS A 151 13.00 8.51 15.23
CA LYS A 151 12.94 7.50 16.30
C LYS A 151 11.65 6.68 16.29
N ARG A 152 10.50 7.27 15.94
CA ARG A 152 9.22 6.55 15.89
C ARG A 152 9.23 5.54 14.75
N SER A 153 9.65 5.98 13.56
CA SER A 153 9.82 5.11 12.40
C SER A 153 10.78 3.95 12.71
N PHE A 154 11.89 4.24 13.41
CA PHE A 154 12.84 3.21 13.85
C PHE A 154 12.19 2.18 14.78
N THR A 155 11.49 2.63 15.83
CA THR A 155 10.83 1.73 16.77
C THR A 155 9.79 0.84 16.07
N MET A 156 8.98 1.40 15.17
CA MET A 156 7.99 0.62 14.43
C MET A 156 8.63 -0.46 13.55
N VAL A 157 9.69 -0.12 12.81
CA VAL A 157 10.43 -1.07 11.97
C VAL A 157 11.12 -2.14 12.83
N TYR A 158 11.79 -1.73 13.90
CA TYR A 158 12.48 -2.63 14.82
C TYR A 158 11.51 -3.64 15.46
N ASP A 159 10.38 -3.18 15.97
CA ASP A 159 9.38 -4.05 16.59
C ASP A 159 8.76 -4.99 15.56
N TYR A 160 8.53 -4.53 14.33
CA TYR A 160 8.04 -5.37 13.25
C TYR A 160 9.03 -6.49 12.90
N VAL A 161 10.29 -6.16 12.67
CA VAL A 161 11.37 -7.13 12.45
C VAL A 161 11.45 -8.11 13.61
N ARG A 162 11.56 -7.62 14.85
CA ARG A 162 11.73 -8.44 16.05
C ARG A 162 10.59 -9.43 16.26
N ASN A 163 9.36 -9.03 15.96
CA ASN A 163 8.17 -9.85 16.16
C ASN A 163 7.91 -10.83 15.02
N LYS A 164 8.38 -10.53 13.80
CA LYS A 164 8.10 -11.35 12.61
C LYS A 164 9.25 -12.24 12.20
N PHE A 165 10.47 -11.77 12.34
CA PHE A 165 11.66 -12.50 11.92
C PHE A 165 11.93 -13.69 12.84
N GLN A 166 12.15 -14.86 12.26
CA GLN A 166 12.48 -16.08 12.98
C GLN A 166 13.99 -16.24 13.03
N PHE A 167 14.60 -15.75 14.11
CA PHE A 167 16.05 -15.77 14.31
C PHE A 167 16.67 -17.18 14.26
N GLY A 168 15.91 -18.23 14.59
CA GLY A 168 16.42 -19.59 14.62
C GLY A 168 17.60 -19.73 15.59
N LYS A 169 18.79 -20.05 15.06
CA LYS A 169 20.05 -20.13 15.83
C LYS A 169 20.86 -18.84 15.83
N GLN A 170 20.45 -17.82 15.08
CA GLN A 170 21.19 -16.56 14.99
C GLN A 170 20.90 -15.67 16.20
N GLU A 171 21.95 -15.04 16.73
CA GLU A 171 21.83 -14.12 17.87
C GLU A 171 21.40 -12.70 17.43
N PHE A 172 21.70 -12.34 16.18
CA PHE A 172 21.35 -11.06 15.58
C PHE A 172 21.14 -11.22 14.07
N VAL A 173 20.47 -10.24 13.46
CA VAL A 173 20.38 -10.07 12.02
C VAL A 173 20.50 -8.59 11.69
N ASP A 174 21.16 -8.29 10.58
CA ASP A 174 21.33 -6.94 10.07
C ASP A 174 20.44 -6.70 8.85
N PHE A 175 19.79 -5.54 8.80
CA PHE A 175 18.96 -5.12 7.67
C PHE A 175 19.56 -3.90 7.00
N TRP A 176 19.69 -3.96 5.68
CA TRP A 176 20.05 -2.77 4.90
C TRP A 176 18.91 -1.76 4.90
N LEU A 177 19.24 -0.51 5.23
CA LEU A 177 18.34 0.63 5.14
C LEU A 177 18.66 1.48 3.91
N GLY A 178 17.66 2.23 3.43
CA GLY A 178 17.84 3.24 2.39
C GLY A 178 18.62 4.44 2.92
N SER A 179 18.38 4.79 4.18
CA SER A 179 19.08 5.83 4.91
C SER A 179 20.50 5.43 5.31
N SER A 180 21.40 6.41 5.35
CA SER A 180 22.77 6.25 5.87
C SER A 180 22.96 7.08 7.14
N TYR A 181 23.80 6.63 8.05
CA TYR A 181 24.13 7.35 9.28
C TYR A 181 25.57 7.85 9.23
N ASN A 182 25.77 9.15 9.44
CA ASN A 182 27.08 9.75 9.58
C ASN A 182 27.44 9.85 11.07
N PRO A 183 28.34 9.01 11.59
CA PRO A 183 28.67 9.02 13.02
C PRO A 183 29.42 10.28 13.46
N ARG A 184 30.05 11.03 12.52
CA ARG A 184 30.77 12.26 12.84
C ARG A 184 29.84 13.43 13.09
N THR A 185 28.75 13.50 12.33
CA THR A 185 27.76 14.58 12.45
C THR A 185 26.51 14.16 13.22
N SER A 186 26.39 12.88 13.57
CA SER A 186 25.18 12.29 14.17
C SER A 186 23.92 12.54 13.34
N GLN A 187 24.07 12.61 12.01
CA GLN A 187 22.99 12.86 11.06
C GLN A 187 22.62 11.59 10.31
N VAL A 188 21.32 11.40 10.10
CA VAL A 188 20.77 10.42 9.17
C VAL A 188 20.56 11.14 7.84
N LEU A 189 21.02 10.55 6.74
CA LEU A 189 20.81 11.05 5.39
C LEU A 189 19.95 10.05 4.61
N GLN A 190 18.81 10.51 4.13
CA GLN A 190 17.90 9.77 3.27
C GLN A 190 18.34 9.82 1.81
N SER A 191 17.71 8.99 0.96
CA SER A 191 18.10 8.90 -0.46
C SER A 191 17.77 10.17 -1.26
N ASN A 192 16.82 10.98 -0.78
CA ASN A 192 16.48 12.30 -1.32
C ASN A 192 17.39 13.44 -0.79
N GLY A 193 18.34 13.14 0.10
CA GLY A 193 19.25 14.13 0.71
C GLY A 193 18.69 14.85 1.93
N GLU A 194 17.53 14.44 2.45
CA GLU A 194 16.94 14.93 3.71
C GLU A 194 17.50 14.22 4.95
#